data_AF-A0A972WGH4-F1
#
_entry.id   AF-A0A972WGH4-F1
#
_cell.length_a   1.000
_cell.length_b   1.000
_cell.length_c   1.000
_cell.angle_alpha   90.00
_cell.angle_beta   90.00
_cell.angle_gamma   90.00
#
_symmetry.space_group_name_H-M   'P 1'
#
loop_
_entity.id
_entity.type
_entity.pdbx_description
1 polymer ?
#
loop_
_entity_poly.entity_id
_entity_poly.type
_entity_poly.pdbx_seq_one_letter_code
_entity_poly.pdbx_strand_id
1 'polypeptide(L)' 'MVADKKLTSWGYLEHIVGGALRRVATMTASDMGSLMAARAELNQALADNPLTDTFTGICNSHSDYMWNVTASGNL' A
#
# COMPACT_ATOMS: atom_id res chain seq x y z
N MET A 1 -7.61 -8.43 -9.12
CA MET A 1 -6.48 -7.50 -9.32
C MET A 1 -5.24 -8.13 -9.94
N VAL A 2 -4.52 -9.02 -9.24
CA VAL A 2 -3.33 -9.69 -9.84
C VAL A 2 -3.73 -10.80 -10.80
N ALA A 3 -4.71 -11.65 -10.41
CA ALA A 3 -5.26 -12.70 -11.27
C ALA A 3 -5.86 -12.14 -12.58
N ASP A 4 -6.49 -10.97 -12.49
CA ASP A 4 -7.08 -10.25 -13.63
C ASP A 4 -6.04 -9.47 -14.45
N LYS A 5 -4.74 -9.59 -14.13
CA LYS A 5 -3.62 -8.92 -14.79
C LYS A 5 -3.65 -7.39 -14.76
N LYS A 6 -4.47 -6.78 -13.90
CA LYS A 6 -4.47 -5.32 -13.66
C LYS A 6 -3.22 -4.87 -12.91
N LEU A 7 -2.72 -5.72 -12.01
CA LEU A 7 -1.41 -5.62 -11.40
C LEU A 7 -0.58 -6.83 -11.80
N THR A 8 0.72 -6.64 -12.01
CA THR A 8 1.67 -7.77 -12.17
C THR A 8 2.18 -8.27 -10.83
N SER A 9 2.17 -7.43 -9.78
CA SER A 9 2.42 -7.82 -8.40
C SER A 9 1.76 -6.87 -7.41
N TRP A 10 1.53 -7.35 -6.18
CA TRP A 10 1.10 -6.58 -5.03
C TRP A 10 1.76 -7.13 -3.76
N GLY A 11 2.30 -6.26 -2.93
CA GLY A 11 2.85 -6.66 -1.63
C GLY A 11 3.35 -5.49 -0.80
N TYR A 12 3.70 -5.78 0.45
CA TYR A 12 4.32 -4.83 1.36
C TYR A 12 5.82 -5.10 1.48
N LEU A 13 6.64 -4.04 1.51
CA LEU A 13 8.09 -4.15 1.54
C LEU A 13 8.61 -5.01 2.71
N GLU A 14 8.05 -4.86 3.92
CA GLU A 14 8.42 -5.70 5.08
C GLU A 14 8.21 -7.19 4.81
N HIS A 15 7.14 -7.57 4.08
CA HIS A 15 6.85 -8.96 3.75
C HIS A 15 7.74 -9.54 2.65
N ILE A 16 8.48 -8.71 1.93
CA ILE A 16 9.32 -9.13 0.79
C ILE A 16 10.80 -9.18 1.18
N VAL A 17 11.31 -8.14 1.86
CA VAL A 17 12.76 -8.00 2.15
C VAL A 17 13.09 -7.89 3.64
N GLY A 18 12.07 -7.72 4.51
CA GLY A 18 12.28 -7.34 5.91
C GLY A 18 12.73 -5.88 6.07
N GLY A 19 12.35 -5.24 7.18
CA GLY A 19 12.71 -3.85 7.46
C GLY A 19 11.68 -3.14 8.32
N ALA A 20 12.03 -1.98 8.88
CA ALA A 20 11.18 -1.23 9.80
C ALA A 20 9.95 -0.58 9.12
N LEU A 21 9.88 -0.58 7.79
CA LEU A 21 8.87 0.13 7.02
C LEU A 21 7.83 -0.84 6.46
N ARG A 22 6.76 -1.04 7.25
CA ARG A 22 5.69 -2.02 7.01
C ARG A 22 4.78 -1.70 5.83
N ARG A 23 4.46 -0.42 5.61
CA ARG A 23 3.42 0.01 4.66
C ARG A 23 3.95 0.64 3.37
N VAL A 24 5.19 0.36 2.98
CA VAL A 24 5.59 0.65 1.60
C VAL A 24 4.92 -0.39 0.71
N ALA A 25 3.73 -0.04 0.21
CA ALA A 25 3.01 -0.84 -0.77
C ALA A 25 3.81 -0.83 -2.08
N THR A 26 4.26 -2.01 -2.48
CA THR A 26 4.89 -2.25 -3.77
C THR A 26 3.84 -2.78 -4.74
N MET A 27 3.72 -2.11 -5.87
CA MET A 27 2.79 -2.47 -6.93
C MET A 27 3.52 -2.32 -8.25
N THR A 28 3.26 -3.22 -9.18
CA THR A 28 3.81 -3.14 -10.54
C THR A 28 2.69 -3.36 -11.55
N ALA A 29 2.78 -2.70 -12.71
CA ALA A 29 1.86 -2.82 -13.83
C ALA A 29 2.61 -2.56 -15.15
N SER A 30 1.90 -2.67 -16.29
CA SER A 30 2.45 -2.38 -17.62
C SER A 30 2.89 -0.93 -17.80
N ASP A 31 2.18 -0.01 -17.14
CA ASP A 31 2.37 1.43 -17.24
C ASP A 31 1.79 2.13 -16.00
N MET A 32 2.17 3.39 -15.82
CA MET A 32 1.76 4.18 -14.63
C MET A 32 0.25 4.44 -14.57
N GLY A 33 -0.42 4.61 -15.71
CA GLY A 33 -1.87 4.87 -15.75
C GLY A 33 -2.65 3.66 -15.23
N SER A 34 -2.31 2.49 -15.76
CA SER A 34 -2.87 1.20 -15.31
C SER A 34 -2.57 0.94 -13.83
N LEU A 35 -1.36 1.26 -13.37
CA LEU A 35 -0.98 1.15 -11.95
C LEU A 35 -1.89 2.00 -11.07
N MET A 36 -2.10 3.27 -11.41
CA MET A 36 -2.89 4.20 -10.61
C MET A 36 -4.38 3.82 -10.60
N ALA A 37 -4.93 3.40 -11.74
CA ALA A 37 -6.30 2.89 -11.82
C ALA A 37 -6.50 1.65 -10.95
N ALA A 38 -5.59 0.66 -11.05
CA ALA A 38 -5.66 -0.55 -10.24
C ALA A 38 -5.50 -0.27 -8.73
N ARG A 39 -4.65 0.71 -8.37
CA ARG A 39 -4.51 1.15 -6.98
C ARG A 39 -5.79 1.78 -6.44
N ALA A 40 -6.48 2.60 -7.24
CA ALA A 40 -7.76 3.19 -6.85
C ALA A 40 -8.82 2.11 -6.59
N GLU A 41 -8.94 1.14 -7.50
CA GLU A 41 -9.85 0.00 -7.33
C GLU A 41 -9.51 -0.84 -6.09
N LEU A 42 -8.22 -1.09 -5.83
CA LEU A 42 -7.78 -1.83 -4.65
C LEU A 42 -8.11 -1.10 -3.34
N ASN A 43 -7.92 0.22 -3.30
CA ASN A 43 -8.28 1.03 -2.14
C ASN A 43 -9.79 1.00 -1.87
N GLN A 44 -10.61 1.08 -2.92
CA GLN A 44 -12.07 0.99 -2.79
C GLN A 44 -12.48 -0.41 -2.28
N ALA A 45 -11.91 -1.46 -2.85
CA ALA A 45 -12.18 -2.83 -2.40
C ALA A 45 -11.78 -3.08 -0.95
N LEU A 46 -10.71 -2.44 -0.47
CA LEU A 46 -10.36 -2.44 0.95
C LEU A 46 -11.40 -1.64 1.76
N ALA A 47 -11.77 -0.43 1.36
CA ALA A 47 -12.75 0.37 2.10
C ALA A 47 -14.11 -0.35 2.27
N ASP A 48 -14.54 -1.09 1.24
CA ASP A 48 -15.83 -1.80 1.23
C ASP A 48 -15.78 -3.17 1.93
N ASN A 49 -14.60 -3.65 2.33
CA ASN A 49 -14.45 -4.96 2.95
C ASN A 49 -14.79 -4.92 4.45
N PRO A 50 -15.72 -5.75 4.95
CA PRO A 50 -16.09 -5.77 6.37
C PRO A 50 -14.95 -6.21 7.30
N LEU A 51 -13.89 -6.81 6.77
CA LEU A 51 -12.72 -7.24 7.54
C LEU A 51 -11.61 -6.18 7.58
N THR A 52 -11.83 -4.97 7.06
CA THR A 52 -10.78 -3.95 6.93
C THR A 52 -10.19 -3.51 8.25
N ASP A 53 -11.02 -3.39 9.29
CA ASP A 53 -10.51 -3.07 10.63
C ASP A 53 -9.63 -4.20 11.18
N THR A 54 -10.01 -5.46 10.93
CA THR A 54 -9.20 -6.62 11.31
C THR A 54 -7.89 -6.67 10.53
N PHE A 55 -7.96 -6.47 9.22
CA PHE A 55 -6.80 -6.42 8.33
C PHE A 55 -5.83 -5.29 8.69
N THR A 56 -6.37 -4.14 9.10
CA THR A 56 -5.56 -3.01 9.58
C THR A 56 -4.96 -3.30 10.96
N GLY A 57 -5.73 -3.95 11.83
CA GLY A 57 -5.33 -4.30 13.21
C GLY A 57 -4.21 -5.34 13.31
N ILE A 58 -4.15 -6.31 12.39
CA ILE A 58 -3.03 -7.29 12.32
C ILE A 58 -1.69 -6.64 11.92
N CYS A 59 -1.69 -5.36 11.57
CA CYS A 59 -0.52 -4.64 11.08
C CYS A 59 0.03 -3.62 12.09
N ASN A 60 0.08 -3.93 13.39
CA ASN A 60 0.28 -2.96 14.50
C ASN A 60 1.56 -2.08 14.49
N SER A 61 2.57 -2.32 13.66
CA SER A 61 3.77 -1.47 13.55
C SER A 61 3.64 -0.53 12.35
N HIS A 62 3.48 0.78 12.63
CA HIS A 62 3.25 1.79 11.61
C HIS A 62 4.40 2.80 11.59
N SER A 63 5.42 2.54 10.79
CA SER A 63 6.29 3.59 10.28
C SER A 63 6.02 3.71 8.78
N ASP A 64 5.10 4.61 8.46
CA ASP A 64 4.62 4.80 7.08
C ASP A 64 5.60 5.63 6.23
N TYR A 65 6.58 6.24 6.88
CA TYR A 65 7.53 7.14 6.24
C TYR A 65 8.96 6.64 6.38
N MET A 66 9.59 6.37 5.23
CA MET A 66 11.04 6.20 5.12
C MET A 66 11.80 7.49 5.45
N TRP A 67 11.13 8.63 5.28
CA TRP A 67 11.68 9.97 5.45
C TRP A 67 10.93 10.67 6.56
N ASN A 68 11.62 11.09 7.61
CA ASN A 68 11.02 11.92 8.64
C ASN A 68 10.59 13.25 8.00
N VAL A 69 9.29 13.47 7.79
CA VAL A 69 8.79 14.77 7.29
C VAL A 69 8.86 15.75 8.47
N THR A 70 10.03 16.31 8.71
CA THR A 70 10.16 17.47 9.59
C THR A 70 9.49 18.62 8.86
N ALA A 71 8.24 18.93 9.20
CA ALA A 71 7.55 20.09 8.68
C ALA A 71 8.40 21.34 8.96
N SER A 72 9.11 21.81 7.93
CA SER A 72 9.70 23.13 7.91
C SER A 72 8.63 24.09 7.42
N GLY A 73 7.94 24.74 8.37
CA GLY A 73 7.10 25.91 8.11
C GLY A 73 5.71 25.79 8.73
N ASN A 74 5.51 26.52 9.82
CA ASN A 74 4.18 26.90 10.30
C ASN A 74 3.41 27.60 9.16
N LEU A 75 2.17 27.16 8.92
CA LEU A 75 1.13 27.96 8.26
C LEU A 75 0.11 28.38 9.32
#